data_AF-A0A355F078-F1
#
_entry.id   AF-A0A355F078-F1
#
_cell.length_a   1.000
_cell.length_b   1.000
_cell.length_c   1.000
_cell.angle_alpha   90.00
_cell.angle_beta   90.00
_cell.angle_gamma   90.00
#
_symmetry.space_group_name_H-M   'P 1'
#
loop_
_entity.id
_entity.type
_entity.pdbx_description
1 polymer ?
#
loop_
_entity_poly.entity_id
_entity_poly.type
_entity_poly.pdbx_seq_one_letter_code
_entity_poly.pdbx_strand_id
1 'polypeptide(L)'
;MLFLELFDGTGRDFPELTTVLDDELLDYLRDHLGGFPSFRSLGSLNREEDTLLEEPLREGLWNELADLSRQVQRRLLPAPPAWVGLSDLADLRLGDEFGWAGLVDFLTRLQRLLTLARKPGMELWISG
;
A
#
# COMPACT_ATOMS: atom_id res chain seq x y z
N MET A 1 -6.41 10.31 3.92
CA MET A 1 -6.45 8.83 3.90
C MET A 1 -6.92 8.40 2.53
N LEU A 2 -6.32 7.36 1.97
CA LEU A 2 -6.74 6.73 0.73
C LEU A 2 -7.02 5.24 0.99
N PHE A 3 -7.85 4.63 0.16
CA PHE A 3 -8.13 3.20 0.19
C PHE A 3 -7.71 2.58 -1.12
N LEU A 4 -6.95 1.48 -1.06
CA LEU A 4 -6.64 0.66 -2.22
C LEU A 4 -7.62 -0.51 -2.25
N GLU A 5 -8.48 -0.50 -3.26
CA GLU A 5 -9.68 -1.33 -3.33
C GLU A 5 -9.71 -2.14 -4.62
N LEU A 6 -10.17 -3.38 -4.52
CA LEU A 6 -10.37 -4.25 -5.67
C LEU A 6 -11.83 -4.20 -6.11
N PHE A 7 -12.05 -4.05 -7.41
CA PHE A 7 -13.37 -4.15 -8.03
C PHE A 7 -13.37 -5.24 -9.11
N ASP A 8 -14.50 -5.92 -9.27
CA ASP A 8 -14.71 -6.77 -10.45
C ASP A 8 -15.32 -5.99 -11.63
N GLY A 9 -15.41 -6.63 -12.80
CA GLY A 9 -15.96 -6.04 -14.02
C GLY A 9 -17.45 -5.69 -13.97
N THR A 10 -18.13 -5.92 -12.84
CA THR A 10 -19.51 -5.46 -12.58
C THR A 10 -19.56 -4.26 -11.63
N GLY A 11 -18.40 -3.78 -11.16
CA GLY A 11 -18.29 -2.70 -10.18
C GLY A 11 -18.55 -3.16 -8.75
N ARG A 12 -18.51 -4.47 -8.47
CA ARG A 12 -18.63 -4.99 -7.11
C ARG A 12 -17.30 -4.87 -6.39
N ASP A 13 -17.34 -4.32 -5.18
CA ASP A 13 -16.22 -4.21 -4.25
C ASP A 13 -16.02 -5.48 -3.41
N PHE A 14 -14.83 -5.59 -2.82
CA PHE A 14 -14.46 -6.65 -1.90
C PHE A 14 -13.89 -6.04 -0.62
N PRO A 15 -14.72 -5.65 0.37
CA PRO A 15 -14.27 -4.93 1.56
C PRO A 15 -13.18 -5.67 2.38
N GLU A 16 -13.18 -7.00 2.33
CA GLU A 16 -12.14 -7.83 2.95
C GLU A 16 -10.79 -7.83 2.19
N LEU A 17 -10.77 -7.19 1.02
CA LEU A 17 -9.64 -7.00 0.12
C LEU A 17 -9.42 -5.50 -0.12
N THR A 18 -9.24 -4.77 0.99
CA THR A 18 -8.84 -3.37 0.98
C THR A 18 -7.59 -3.18 1.84
N THR A 19 -6.75 -2.22 1.47
CA THR A 19 -5.72 -1.69 2.38
C THR A 19 -5.79 -0.17 2.44
N VAL A 20 -5.51 0.37 3.62
CA VAL A 20 -5.51 1.81 3.86
C VAL A 20 -4.12 2.37 3.55
N LEU A 21 -4.07 3.51 2.86
CA LEU A 21 -2.91 4.38 2.82
C LEU A 21 -3.23 5.64 3.64
N ASP A 22 -2.83 5.61 4.91
CA ASP A 22 -2.90 6.78 5.77
C ASP A 22 -1.89 7.85 5.33
N ASP A 23 -2.03 9.06 5.87
CA ASP A 23 -1.26 10.21 5.41
C ASP A 23 0.24 10.03 5.71
N GLU A 24 0.56 9.39 6.84
CA GLU A 24 1.92 9.12 7.27
C GLU A 24 2.60 8.03 6.44
N LEU A 25 1.85 7.02 5.99
CA LEU A 25 2.31 6.01 5.06
C LEU A 25 2.57 6.67 3.70
N LEU A 26 1.66 7.51 3.21
CA LEU A 26 1.85 8.22 1.95
C LEU A 26 3.10 9.12 1.98
N ASP A 27 3.29 9.88 3.07
CA ASP A 27 4.48 10.69 3.27
C ASP A 27 5.74 9.83 3.36
N TYR A 28 5.70 8.70 4.07
CA TYR A 28 6.83 7.76 4.15
C TYR A 28 7.20 7.17 2.79
N LEU A 29 6.21 6.69 2.02
CA LEU A 29 6.43 6.15 0.68
C LEU A 29 7.02 7.22 -0.26
N ARG A 30 6.55 8.47 -0.15
CA ARG A 30 7.03 9.59 -0.97
C ARG A 30 8.47 9.98 -0.64
N ASP A 31 8.78 10.12 0.64
CA ASP A 31 9.99 10.83 1.09
C ASP A 31 11.15 9.88 1.44
N HIS A 32 10.86 8.61 1.74
CA HIS A 32 11.88 7.66 2.24
C HIS A 32 12.15 6.46 1.33
N LEU A 33 11.32 6.22 0.31
CA LEU A 33 11.49 5.11 -0.63
C LEU A 33 12.09 5.54 -1.97
N GLY A 34 13.18 6.33 -1.93
CA GLY A 34 13.82 6.87 -3.15
C GLY A 34 14.27 5.83 -4.19
N GLY A 35 14.55 4.60 -3.77
CA GLY A 35 14.89 3.47 -4.65
C GLY A 35 13.68 2.74 -5.26
N PHE A 36 12.45 3.13 -4.91
CA PHE A 36 11.20 2.47 -5.29
C PHE A 36 10.24 3.48 -5.94
N PRO A 37 10.47 3.85 -7.22
CA PRO A 37 9.72 4.92 -7.87
C PRO A 37 8.21 4.64 -8.00
N SER A 38 7.79 3.38 -8.11
CA SER A 38 6.37 3.01 -8.17
C SER A 38 5.68 3.23 -6.83
N PHE A 39 6.34 2.85 -5.73
CA PHE A 39 5.84 3.15 -4.38
C PHE A 39 5.81 4.67 -4.10
N ARG A 40 6.82 5.42 -4.56
CA ARG A 40 6.83 6.88 -4.44
C ARG A 40 5.67 7.54 -5.18
N SER A 41 5.27 6.98 -6.32
CA SER A 41 4.16 7.47 -7.13
C SER A 41 2.83 7.34 -6.39
N LEU A 42 2.63 6.29 -5.59
CA LEU A 42 1.46 6.16 -4.71
C LEU A 42 1.34 7.32 -3.72
N GLY A 43 2.46 7.76 -3.14
CA GLY A 43 2.51 8.92 -2.24
C GLY A 43 2.23 10.27 -2.91
N SER A 44 2.08 10.30 -4.23
CA SER A 44 1.85 11.51 -5.03
C SER A 44 0.44 11.58 -5.65
N LEU A 45 -0.42 10.61 -5.35
CA LEU A 45 -1.77 10.55 -5.89
C LEU A 45 -2.67 11.64 -5.32
N ASN A 46 -3.59 12.11 -6.15
CA ASN A 46 -4.60 13.09 -5.74
C ASN A 46 -5.58 12.43 -4.77
N ARG A 47 -5.86 13.10 -3.65
CA ARG A 47 -6.76 12.58 -2.61
C ARG A 47 -8.23 12.90 -2.86
N GLU A 48 -8.52 13.75 -3.82
CA GLU A 48 -9.89 14.15 -4.15
C GLU A 48 -10.49 13.36 -5.31
N GLU A 49 -9.70 12.47 -5.93
CA GLU A 49 -10.08 11.78 -7.16
C GLU A 49 -9.81 10.27 -7.05
N ASP A 50 -10.87 9.50 -7.30
CA ASP A 50 -10.74 8.05 -7.49
C ASP A 50 -9.85 7.78 -8.70
N THR A 51 -8.76 7.07 -8.48
CA THR A 51 -7.73 6.82 -9.48
C THR A 51 -7.62 5.32 -9.76
N LEU A 52 -7.84 4.93 -11.02
CA LEU A 52 -7.54 3.57 -11.46
C LEU A 52 -6.03 3.35 -11.45
N LEU A 53 -5.57 2.27 -10.82
CA LEU A 53 -4.18 1.86 -10.84
C LEU A 53 -3.85 1.19 -12.18
N GLU A 54 -3.36 1.99 -13.13
CA GLU A 54 -3.03 1.52 -14.47
C GLU A 54 -1.97 0.40 -14.44
N GLU A 55 -1.97 -0.43 -15.49
CA GLU A 55 -1.06 -1.57 -15.64
C GLU A 55 0.43 -1.21 -15.45
N PRO A 56 0.97 -0.10 -15.98
CA PRO A 56 2.38 0.25 -15.77
C PRO A 56 2.74 0.44 -14.29
N LEU A 57 1.86 1.09 -13.52
CA LEU A 57 2.09 1.32 -12.10
C LEU A 57 1.93 0.01 -11.30
N ARG A 58 0.93 -0.82 -11.65
CA ARG A 58 0.75 -2.14 -11.01
C ARG A 58 1.95 -3.06 -11.21
N GLU A 59 2.48 -3.13 -12.43
CA GLU A 59 3.68 -3.93 -12.73
C GLU A 59 4.93 -3.36 -12.04
N GLY A 60 5.08 -2.03 -12.01
CA GLY A 60 6.14 -1.36 -11.27
C GLY A 60 6.12 -1.72 -9.77
N LEU A 61 4.96 -1.58 -9.13
CA LEU A 61 4.75 -1.98 -7.73
C LEU A 61 5.06 -3.47 -7.52
N TRP A 62 4.59 -4.35 -8.42
CA TRP A 62 4.83 -5.78 -8.33
C TRP A 62 6.33 -6.12 -8.38
N ASN A 63 7.08 -5.49 -9.28
CA ASN A 63 8.51 -5.72 -9.45
C ASN A 63 9.33 -5.20 -8.25
N GLU A 64 8.93 -4.05 -7.70
CA GLU A 64 9.59 -3.42 -6.56
C GLU A 64 9.28 -4.11 -5.23
N LEU A 65 8.09 -4.71 -5.09
CA LEU A 65 7.55 -5.26 -3.85
C LEU A 65 8.48 -6.28 -3.18
N ALA A 66 9.06 -7.20 -3.96
CA ALA A 66 9.89 -8.27 -3.44
C ALA A 66 11.19 -7.74 -2.82
N ASP A 67 11.79 -6.71 -3.43
CA ASP A 67 13.00 -6.07 -2.89
C ASP A 67 12.66 -5.20 -1.69
N LEU A 68 11.59 -4.38 -1.78
CA LEU A 68 11.13 -3.56 -0.67
C LEU A 68 10.82 -4.40 0.57
N SER A 69 10.08 -5.50 0.41
CA SER A 69 9.75 -6.43 1.51
C SER A 69 11.01 -6.98 2.18
N ARG A 70 12.04 -7.31 1.40
CA ARG A 70 13.33 -7.79 1.94
C ARG A 70 14.06 -6.71 2.71
N GLN A 71 14.05 -5.48 2.22
CA GLN A 71 14.69 -4.35 2.90
C GLN A 71 13.96 -3.99 4.21
N VAL A 72 12.63 -4.04 4.23
CA VAL A 72 11.80 -3.85 5.43
C VAL A 72 12.08 -4.93 6.47
N GLN A 73 12.09 -6.21 6.08
CA GLN A 73 12.39 -7.33 6.99
C GLN A 73 13.78 -7.21 7.63
N ARG A 74 14.75 -6.68 6.89
CA ARG A 74 16.13 -6.45 7.36
C ARG A 74 16.33 -5.09 8.01
N ARG A 75 15.28 -4.25 8.08
CA ARG A 75 15.31 -2.88 8.60
C ARG A 75 16.41 -2.02 7.97
N LEU A 76 16.56 -2.13 6.65
CA LEU A 76 17.58 -1.39 5.87
C LEU A 76 17.11 -0.01 5.38
N LEU A 77 15.85 0.33 5.67
CA LEU A 77 15.23 1.61 5.31
C LEU A 77 15.17 2.54 6.52
N PRO A 78 14.95 3.86 6.31
CA PRO A 78 14.57 4.75 7.39
C PRO A 78 13.39 4.17 8.17
N ALA A 79 13.38 4.35 9.49
CA ALA A 79 12.30 3.82 10.32
C ALA A 79 10.96 4.44 9.91
N PRO A 80 9.91 3.61 9.67
CA PRO A 80 8.57 4.13 9.42
C PRO A 80 8.00 4.77 10.69
N PRO A 81 7.11 5.78 10.56
CA PRO A 81 6.37 6.33 11.68
C PRO A 81 5.63 5.24 12.46
N ALA A 82 5.51 5.42 13.78
CA ALA A 82 5.06 4.37 14.68
C ALA A 82 3.63 3.87 14.40
N TRP A 83 2.80 4.59 13.64
CA TRP A 83 1.40 4.22 13.36
C TRP A 83 1.10 3.93 11.88
N VAL A 84 2.13 3.88 11.03
CA VAL A 84 1.97 3.61 9.60
C VAL A 84 1.30 2.26 9.35
N GLY A 85 0.24 2.25 8.52
CA GLY A 85 -0.37 1.01 8.01
C GLY A 85 -1.29 0.29 9.00
N LEU A 86 -1.63 0.93 10.13
CA LEU A 86 -2.59 0.39 11.10
C LEU A 86 -4.01 0.80 10.69
N SER A 87 -4.78 -0.16 10.16
CA SER A 87 -6.19 0.04 9.80
C SER A 87 -7.16 -0.29 10.94
N ASP A 88 -6.77 -1.18 11.86
CA ASP A 88 -7.60 -1.62 13.00
C ASP A 88 -6.94 -1.24 14.34
N LEU A 89 -7.56 -0.30 15.05
CA LEU A 89 -7.19 0.21 16.38
C LEU A 89 -7.37 -0.82 17.53
N ALA A 90 -7.35 -2.12 17.24
CA ALA A 90 -7.68 -3.14 18.24
C ALA A 90 -6.56 -3.46 19.23
N ASP A 91 -5.29 -3.11 18.96
CA ASP A 91 -4.18 -3.39 19.88
C ASP A 91 -3.37 -2.12 20.23
N LEU A 92 -3.93 -1.36 21.18
CA LEU A 92 -3.25 -0.28 21.88
C LEU A 92 -2.21 -0.85 22.86
N ARG A 93 -0.91 -0.76 22.50
CA ARG A 93 0.27 -0.39 23.33
C ARG A 93 1.55 -0.94 22.69
N LEU A 94 2.60 -0.10 22.52
CA LEU A 94 4.03 -0.38 22.18
C LEU A 94 4.64 0.29 20.92
N GLY A 95 4.80 1.62 20.90
CA GLY A 95 5.90 2.37 20.21
C GLY A 95 6.41 1.92 18.81
N ASP A 96 7.67 2.26 18.48
CA ASP A 96 8.33 2.13 17.16
C ASP A 96 8.24 0.74 16.48
N GLU A 97 7.87 -0.32 17.21
CA GLU A 97 7.66 -1.65 16.66
C GLU A 97 6.41 -1.74 15.76
N PHE A 98 5.41 -0.88 16.00
CA PHE A 98 4.20 -0.82 15.17
C PHE A 98 4.46 -0.30 13.76
N GLY A 99 5.34 0.69 13.59
CA GLY A 99 5.61 1.23 12.26
C GLY A 99 6.15 0.17 11.31
N TRP A 100 7.08 -0.66 11.79
CA TRP A 100 7.61 -1.78 11.00
C TRP A 100 6.57 -2.85 10.75
N ALA A 101 5.78 -3.22 11.76
CA ALA A 101 4.73 -4.23 11.65
C ALA A 101 3.63 -3.80 10.67
N GLY A 102 3.17 -2.55 10.76
CA GLY A 102 2.16 -1.98 9.88
C GLY A 102 2.65 -1.80 8.45
N LEU A 103 3.92 -1.42 8.24
CA LEU A 103 4.52 -1.44 6.90
C LEU A 103 4.56 -2.86 6.31
N VAL A 104 4.90 -3.88 7.11
CA VAL A 104 4.86 -5.29 6.66
C VAL A 104 3.43 -5.74 6.33
N ASP A 105 2.44 -5.38 7.15
CA ASP A 105 1.03 -5.70 6.89
C ASP A 105 0.54 -5.04 5.59
N PHE A 106 0.83 -3.75 5.40
CA PHE A 106 0.54 -3.03 4.16
C PHE A 106 1.14 -3.73 2.94
N LEU A 107 2.44 -4.07 2.96
CA LEU A 107 3.08 -4.75 1.83
C LEU A 107 2.47 -6.12 1.55
N THR A 108 2.08 -6.85 2.60
CA THR A 108 1.42 -8.16 2.48
C THR A 108 0.03 -8.03 1.84
N ARG A 109 -0.76 -7.03 2.26
CA ARG A 109 -2.07 -6.73 1.67
C ARG A 109 -1.94 -6.27 0.23
N LEU A 110 -1.01 -5.35 -0.05
CA LEU A 110 -0.71 -4.89 -1.40
C LEU A 110 -0.32 -6.06 -2.32
N GLN A 111 0.52 -6.99 -1.85
CA GLN A 111 0.86 -8.20 -2.61
C GLN A 111 -0.39 -8.99 -3.02
N ARG A 112 -1.30 -9.19 -2.07
CA ARG A 112 -2.55 -9.92 -2.30
C ARG A 112 -3.42 -9.19 -3.31
N LEU A 113 -3.56 -7.87 -3.18
CA LEU A 113 -4.35 -7.04 -4.11
C LEU A 113 -3.78 -7.07 -5.53
N LEU A 114 -2.47 -6.85 -5.68
CA LEU A 114 -1.81 -6.93 -6.99
C LEU A 114 -1.95 -8.32 -7.62
N THR A 115 -1.83 -9.40 -6.82
CA THR A 115 -2.03 -10.76 -7.30
C THR A 115 -3.44 -10.98 -7.84
N LEU A 116 -4.45 -10.45 -7.15
CA LEU A 116 -5.85 -10.58 -7.55
C LEU A 116 -6.20 -9.69 -8.74
N ALA A 117 -5.64 -8.48 -8.80
CA ALA A 117 -5.83 -7.54 -9.90
C ALA A 117 -5.27 -8.03 -11.25
N ARG A 118 -4.45 -9.10 -11.26
CA ARG A 118 -4.01 -9.79 -12.48
C ARG A 118 -5.06 -10.74 -13.06
N LYS A 119 -6.12 -11.06 -12.32
CA LYS A 119 -7.21 -11.88 -12.84
C LYS A 119 -8.01 -11.09 -13.88
N PRO A 120 -8.50 -11.72 -14.96
CA PRO A 120 -9.33 -11.04 -15.95
C PRO A 120 -10.57 -10.41 -15.32
N GLY A 121 -10.87 -9.17 -15.69
CA GLY A 121 -12.02 -8.43 -15.19
C GLY A 121 -11.88 -7.97 -13.73
N MET A 122 -10.65 -7.84 -13.21
CA MET A 122 -10.37 -7.21 -11.93
C MET A 122 -9.66 -5.88 -12.14
N GLU A 123 -10.11 -4.87 -11.40
CA GLU A 123 -9.56 -3.53 -11.41
C GLU A 123 -9.12 -3.15 -10.00
N LEU A 124 -8.02 -2.41 -9.92
CA LEU A 124 -7.48 -1.95 -8.65
C LEU A 124 -7.58 -0.43 -8.64
N TRP A 125 -8.28 0.11 -7.67
CA TRP A 125 -8.61 1.53 -7.57
C TRP A 125 -8.04 2.10 -6.29
N ILE A 126 -7.71 3.39 -6.33
CA ILE A 126 -7.39 4.19 -5.16
C ILE A 126 -8.50 5.23 -4.99
N SER A 127 -9.19 5.19 -3.86
CA SER A 127 -10.28 6.11 -3.51
C SER A 127 -9.89 6.96 -2.30
N GLY A 128 -10.46 8.18 -2.22
CA GLY A 128 -10.17 9.18 -1.18
C GLY A 128 -11.29 9.41 -0.18
#